data_AF-A0A3P7LKB1-F1
#
_entry.id   AF-A0A3P7LKB1-F1
#
_cell.length_a   1.000
_cell.length_b   1.000
_cell.length_c   1.000
_cell.angle_alpha   90.00
_cell.angle_beta   90.00
_cell.angle_gamma   90.00
#
_symmetry.space_group_name_H-M   'P 1'
#
loop_
_entity.id
_entity.type
_entity.pdbx_description
1 polymer ?
#
loop_
_entity_poly.entity_id
_entity_poly.type
_entity_poly.pdbx_seq_one_letter_code
_entity_poly.pdbx_strand_id
1 'polypeptide(L)' 'MATVEAAMLETRTLFGGAFQILLPNSFKDVSTFRQVPDNQEVFVNDENDESLSIDILDAVDSTSPEEAAR' A
#
# COMPACT_ATOMS: atom_id res chain seq x y z
N MET A 1 -10.22 -20.64 15.74
CA MET A 1 -9.43 -19.51 16.28
C MET A 1 -8.18 -19.42 15.44
N ALA A 2 -8.20 -18.60 14.39
CA ALA A 2 -6.97 -18.24 13.69
C ALA A 2 -6.20 -17.34 14.66
N THR A 3 -5.07 -17.82 15.15
CA THR A 3 -4.13 -17.01 15.90
C THR A 3 -3.67 -15.93 14.92
N VAL A 4 -4.07 -14.68 15.16
CA VAL A 4 -3.48 -13.55 14.45
C VAL A 4 -2.05 -13.49 14.97
N GLU A 5 -1.12 -14.09 14.22
CA GLU A 5 0.30 -13.87 14.46
C GLU A 5 0.50 -12.36 14.43
N ALA A 6 1.10 -11.79 15.48
CA ALA A 6 1.29 -10.35 15.54
C ALA A 6 2.14 -9.96 14.33
N ALA A 7 1.49 -9.38 13.32
CA ALA A 7 2.16 -8.99 12.09
C ALA A 7 3.35 -8.11 12.47
N MET A 8 4.56 -8.59 12.19
CA MET A 8 5.75 -7.77 12.38
C MET A 8 5.69 -6.67 11.33
N LEU A 9 5.43 -5.45 11.81
CA LEU A 9 5.38 -4.24 10.99
C LEU A 9 6.80 -3.71 10.79
N GLU A 10 7.10 -3.31 9.56
CA GLU A 10 8.31 -2.60 9.21
C GLU A 10 7.98 -1.25 8.56
N THR A 11 8.88 -0.29 8.71
CA THR A 11 8.76 1.00 8.02
C THR A 11 9.22 0.85 6.58
N ARG A 12 8.33 1.08 5.62
CA ARG A 12 8.62 1.09 4.19
C ARG A 12 8.59 2.53 3.67
N THR A 13 9.60 2.90 2.91
CA THR A 13 9.64 4.17 2.17
C THR A 13 8.82 4.05 0.90
N LEU A 14 8.06 5.09 0.57
CA LEU A 14 7.24 5.18 -0.64
C LEU A 14 7.67 6.38 -1.47
N PHE A 15 7.49 6.31 -2.79
CA PHE A 15 7.68 7.40 -3.74
C PHE A 15 9.07 8.05 -3.58
N GLY A 16 10.12 7.23 -3.68
CA GLY A 16 11.51 7.68 -3.55
C GLY A 16 11.89 8.19 -2.16
N GLY A 17 11.13 7.84 -1.12
CA GLY A 17 11.38 8.24 0.27
C GLY A 17 10.67 9.50 0.71
N ALA A 18 9.77 10.06 -0.11
CA ALA A 18 8.95 11.20 0.27
C ALA A 18 7.92 10.86 1.36
N PHE A 19 7.43 9.61 1.35
CA PHE A 19 6.46 9.10 2.32
C PHE A 19 6.95 7.82 3.00
N GLN A 20 6.33 7.47 4.11
CA GLN A 20 6.58 6.22 4.83
C GLN A 20 5.28 5.59 5.30
N ILE A 21 5.25 4.26 5.33
CA ILE A 21 4.14 3.45 5.84
C ILE A 21 4.66 2.35 6.76
N LEU A 22 3.86 1.95 7.75
CA LEU A 22 4.07 0.72 8.50
C LEU A 22 3.32 -0.41 7.79
N LEU A 23 4.05 -1.39 7.28
CA LEU A 23 3.49 -2.51 6.52
C LEU A 23 3.96 -3.84 7.11
N PRO A 24 3.12 -4.90 7.14
CA PRO A 24 3.60 -6.23 7.53
C PRO A 24 4.70 -6.74 6.61
N ASN A 25 5.68 -7.44 7.19
CA ASN A 25 6.82 -8.01 6.45
C ASN A 25 6.43 -9.01 5.34
N SER A 26 5.22 -9.56 5.40
CA SER A 26 4.68 -10.48 4.38
C SER A 26 4.38 -9.76 3.05
N PHE A 27 4.19 -8.44 3.06
CA PHE A 27 3.96 -7.68 1.84
C PHE A 27 5.26 -7.42 1.07
N LYS A 28 5.29 -7.84 -0.20
CA LYS A 28 6.40 -7.67 -1.13
C LYS A 28 6.07 -6.62 -2.18
N ASP A 29 7.06 -5.78 -2.48
CA ASP A 29 6.95 -4.74 -3.49
C ASP A 29 6.91 -5.36 -4.89
N VAL A 30 5.85 -5.00 -5.62
CA VAL A 30 5.58 -5.47 -6.98
C VAL A 30 6.53 -4.87 -8.02
N SER A 31 7.08 -3.69 -7.76
CA SER A 31 8.04 -3.00 -8.63
C SER A 31 9.30 -3.84 -8.89
N THR A 32 9.62 -4.76 -7.96
CA THR A 32 10.80 -5.63 -8.03
C THR A 32 10.73 -6.67 -9.16
N PHE A 33 9.53 -7.01 -9.64
CA PHE A 33 9.34 -8.02 -10.69
C PHE A 33 8.62 -7.50 -11.93
N ARG A 34 7.88 -6.39 -11.84
CA ARG A 34 7.28 -5.72 -13.00
C ARG A 34 7.24 -4.22 -12.78
N GLN A 35 7.20 -3.46 -13.88
CA GLN A 35 6.97 -2.03 -13.79
C GLN A 35 5.56 -1.73 -13.23
N VAL A 36 5.50 -0.69 -12.40
CA VAL A 36 4.29 -0.04 -11.87
C VAL A 36 4.31 1.44 -12.29
N PRO A 37 3.16 2.11 -12.45
CA PRO A 37 3.12 3.54 -12.73
C PRO A 37 3.88 4.36 -11.67
N ASP A 38 4.51 5.47 -12.07
CA ASP A 38 5.35 6.28 -11.17
C ASP A 38 4.59 6.88 -9.98
N ASN A 39 3.28 7.10 -10.14
CA ASN A 39 2.40 7.61 -9.08
C ASN A 39 1.79 6.49 -8.23
N GLN A 40 2.20 5.23 -8.43
CA GLN A 40 1.69 4.07 -7.71
C GLN A 40 2.80 3.28 -7.01
N GLU A 41 2.48 2.78 -5.82
CA GLU A 41 3.24 1.78 -5.08
C GLU A 41 2.33 0.58 -4.84
N VAL A 42 2.75 -0.61 -5.26
CA VAL A 42 1.92 -1.82 -5.19
C VAL A 42 2.65 -2.90 -4.42
N PHE A 43 1.96 -3.49 -3.44
CA PHE A 43 2.45 -4.57 -2.61
C PHE A 43 1.50 -5.76 -2.66
N VAL A 44 2.05 -6.97 -2.60
CA VAL A 44 1.29 -8.23 -2.51
C VAL A 44 1.78 -9.03 -1.33
N ASN A 45 0.87 -9.65 -0.59
CA ASN A 45 1.23 -10.55 0.49
C ASN A 45 1.71 -11.88 -0.11
N ASP A 46 2.84 -12.42 0.36
CA ASP A 46 3.37 -13.70 -0.14
C ASP A 46 2.81 -14.93 0.59
N GLU A 47 2.07 -14.73 1.68
CA GLU A 47 1.46 -15.78 2.50
C GLU A 47 -0.03 -15.99 2.19
N ASN A 48 -0.67 -15.02 1.53
CA ASN A 48 -2.09 -15.05 1.19
C ASN A 48 -2.41 -14.24 -0.08
N ASP A 49 -3.67 -14.19 -0.49
CA ASP A 49 -4.10 -13.49 -1.71
C ASP A 49 -4.42 -11.99 -1.50
N GLU A 50 -3.90 -11.36 -0.44
CA GLU A 50 -4.10 -9.92 -0.17
C GLU A 50 -3.14 -9.04 -0.97
N SER A 51 -3.61 -7.85 -1.34
CA SER A 51 -2.79 -6.83 -2.00
C SER A 51 -3.11 -5.44 -1.47
N LEU A 52 -2.12 -4.56 -1.50
CA LEU A 52 -2.22 -3.16 -1.14
C LEU A 52 -1.68 -2.31 -2.28
N SER A 53 -2.47 -1.37 -2.76
CA SER A 53 -2.04 -0.38 -3.75
C SER A 53 -2.23 1.02 -3.19
N ILE A 54 -1.22 1.87 -3.35
CA ILE A 54 -1.23 3.26 -2.92
C ILE A 54 -1.02 4.10 -4.17
N ASP A 55 -1.96 5.02 -4.45
CA ASP A 55 -1.95 5.86 -5.65
C ASP A 55 -2.02 7.34 -5.26
N ILE A 56 -1.17 8.14 -5.89
CA ILE A 56 -1.24 9.61 -5.81
C ILE A 56 -2.17 10.09 -6.93
N LEU A 57 -3.34 10.56 -6.52
CA LEU A 57 -4.40 11.06 -7.39
C LEU A 57 -4.52 12.58 -7.33
N ASP A 58 -5.09 13.16 -8.39
CA ASP A 58 -5.56 14.54 -8.36
C ASP A 58 -6.77 14.68 -7.42
N ALA A 59 -6.92 15.85 -6.82
CA ALA A 59 -8.05 16.13 -5.95
C ALA A 59 -9.36 16.15 -6.74
N VAL A 60 -10.36 15.42 -6.25
CA VAL A 60 -11.73 15.45 -6.77
C VAL A 60 -12.49 16.67 -6.25
N ASP A 61 -13.46 17.14 -7.02
CA ASP A 61 -14.41 18.17 -6.55
C ASP A 61 -15.41 17.52 -5.60
N SER A 62 -15.07 17.55 -4.31
CA SER A 62 -15.92 17.04 -3.24
C SER A 62 -15.90 17.97 -2.04
N THR A 63 -16.96 17.90 -1.25
CA THR A 63 -17.14 18.73 -0.05
C THR A 63 -16.76 18.01 1.24
N SER A 64 -16.46 16.70 1.18
CA SER A 64 -16.11 15.87 2.33
C SER A 64 -15.24 14.65 1.95
N PRO A 65 -14.47 14.09 2.89
CA PRO A 65 -13.75 12.83 2.67
C PRO A 65 -14.65 11.65 2.32
N GLU A 66 -15.85 11.57 2.90
CA GLU A 66 -16.82 10.51 2.61
C GLU A 66 -17.38 10.61 1.19
N GLU A 67 -17.57 11.83 0.69
CA GLU A 67 -17.94 12.08 -0.70
C GLU A 67 -16.77 11.75 -1.65
N ALA A 68 -15.53 12.10 -1.28
CA ALA A 68 -14.34 11.74 -2.06
C ALA A 68 -14.10 10.24 -2.15
N ALA A 69 -14.52 9.48 -1.13
CA ALA A 69 -14.34 8.02 -1.04
C ALA A 69 -15.45 7.20 -1.72
N ARG A 70 -16.54 7.84 -2.16
CA ARG A 70 -17.67 7.19 -2.87
C ARG A 70 -17.39 7.05 -4.36
#